data_AF-A0A1I0XJM4-F1
#
_entry.id   AF-A0A1I0XJM4-F1
#
_cell.length_a   1.000
_cell.length_b   1.000
_cell.length_c   1.000
_cell.angle_alpha   90.00
_cell.angle_beta   90.00
_cell.angle_gamma   90.00
#
_symmetry.space_group_name_H-M   'P 1'
#
loop_
_entity.id
_entity.type
_entity.pdbx_description
1 polymer ?
#
loop_
_entity_poly.entity_id
_entity_poly.type
_entity_poly.pdbx_seq_one_letter_code
_entity_poly.pdbx_strand_id
1 'polypeptide(L)'
;MLKTITMQHVATFGDKPEHLNELKEINYIYGSNGSGKTTISEFLRNSDDPGDCRVTWKAASQGVLVYNRNFVEENFSYTDELNGIFTLGEESTELHKRKLECEKKLDDCSSVSTVAILKFLKPYKFNVSFIRCSVKRICHI
;
A
#
# COMPACT_ATOMS: atom_id res chain seq x y z
N MET A 1 -2.01 -20.29 19.98
CA MET A 1 -3.39 -20.50 19.50
C MET A 1 -4.31 -19.50 20.20
N LEU A 2 -5.14 -18.81 19.42
CA LEU A 2 -6.21 -17.93 19.91
C LEU A 2 -7.18 -18.69 20.84
N LYS A 3 -7.50 -18.11 21.99
CA LYS A 3 -8.40 -18.72 22.99
C LYS A 3 -9.76 -18.02 23.01
N THR A 4 -9.74 -16.71 23.22
CA THR A 4 -10.93 -15.86 23.30
C THR A 4 -10.66 -14.51 22.66
N ILE A 5 -11.65 -13.99 21.94
CA ILE A 5 -11.71 -12.61 21.44
C ILE A 5 -12.83 -11.89 22.18
N THR A 6 -12.56 -10.71 22.72
CA THR A 6 -13.52 -9.84 23.39
C THR A 6 -13.66 -8.54 22.62
N MET A 7 -14.90 -8.14 22.35
CA MET A 7 -15.25 -6.95 21.60
C MET A 7 -16.17 -6.05 22.43
N GLN A 8 -15.86 -4.75 22.52
CA GLN A 8 -16.64 -3.77 23.27
C GLN A 8 -16.35 -2.36 22.74
N HIS A 9 -17.36 -1.47 22.76
CA HIS A 9 -17.25 -0.06 22.34
C HIS A 9 -16.60 0.15 20.95
N VAL A 10 -16.85 -0.75 19.99
CA VAL A 10 -16.26 -0.66 18.65
C VAL A 10 -17.30 -0.96 17.57
N ALA A 11 -17.45 -0.05 16.60
CA ALA A 11 -18.40 -0.16 15.48
C ALA A 11 -19.83 -0.53 15.92
N THR A 12 -20.21 -1.80 15.77
CA THR A 12 -21.55 -2.31 16.12
C THR A 12 -21.60 -3.05 17.46
N PHE A 13 -20.47 -3.18 18.15
CA PHE A 13 -20.38 -3.71 19.52
C PHE A 13 -20.63 -2.57 20.51
N GLY A 14 -21.69 -2.73 21.32
CA GLY A 14 -22.12 -1.73 22.29
C GLY A 14 -21.35 -1.77 23.61
N ASP A 15 -22.01 -1.27 24.67
CA ASP A 15 -21.39 -1.11 25.99
C ASP A 15 -21.15 -2.41 26.74
N LYS A 16 -21.87 -3.47 26.38
CA LYS A 16 -21.67 -4.80 26.97
C LYS A 16 -20.58 -5.54 26.20
N PRO A 17 -19.58 -6.12 26.88
CA PRO A 17 -18.55 -6.89 26.21
C PRO A 17 -19.14 -8.18 25.66
N GLU A 18 -18.87 -8.44 24.38
CA GLU A 18 -19.23 -9.67 23.69
C GLU A 18 -17.99 -10.56 23.53
N HIS A 19 -18.16 -11.86 23.73
CA HIS A 19 -17.06 -12.81 23.79
C HIS A 19 -17.21 -13.93 22.78
N LEU A 20 -16.19 -14.11 21.93
CA LEU A 20 -16.00 -15.35 21.15
C LEU A 20 -15.10 -16.28 21.95
N ASN A 21 -15.72 -17.17 22.72
CA ASN A 21 -15.04 -18.15 23.57
C ASN A 21 -14.78 -19.47 22.84
N GLU A 22 -13.90 -20.27 23.42
CA GLU A 22 -13.62 -21.66 23.00
C GLU A 22 -13.22 -21.79 21.52
N LEU A 23 -12.43 -20.83 21.03
CA LEU A 23 -11.93 -20.87 19.66
C LEU A 23 -11.15 -22.18 19.44
N LYS A 24 -11.48 -22.83 18.33
CA LYS A 24 -10.83 -24.05 17.84
C LYS A 24 -9.73 -23.68 16.85
N GLU A 25 -9.06 -24.69 16.30
CA GLU A 25 -8.07 -24.50 15.24
C GLU A 25 -8.70 -23.86 13.99
N ILE A 26 -9.93 -24.27 13.66
CA ILE A 26 -10.74 -23.71 12.56
C ILE A 26 -12.06 -23.22 13.15
N ASN A 27 -12.43 -21.97 12.85
CA ASN A 27 -13.66 -21.34 13.30
C ASN A 27 -14.38 -20.71 12.11
N TYR A 28 -15.71 -20.79 12.10
CA TYR A 28 -16.56 -20.14 11.09
C TYR A 28 -17.42 -19.08 11.78
N ILE A 29 -17.33 -17.84 11.31
CA ILE A 29 -18.13 -16.71 11.81
C ILE A 29 -19.00 -16.21 10.67
N TYR A 30 -20.32 -16.23 10.87
CA TYR A 30 -21.31 -15.81 9.86
C TYR A 30 -22.42 -14.99 10.51
N GLY A 31 -23.14 -14.20 9.71
CA GLY A 31 -24.19 -13.31 10.17
C GLY A 31 -24.60 -12.30 9.09
N SER A 32 -25.62 -11.49 9.38
CA SER A 32 -26.12 -10.44 8.47
C SER A 32 -25.10 -9.32 8.20
N ASN A 33 -25.33 -8.52 7.17
CA ASN A 33 -24.55 -7.30 6.96
C ASN A 33 -24.69 -6.37 8.17
N GLY A 34 -23.57 -5.79 8.62
CA GLY A 34 -23.54 -4.98 9.84
C GLY A 34 -23.39 -5.77 11.15
N SER A 35 -23.34 -7.11 11.13
CA SER A 35 -23.17 -7.92 12.35
C SER A 35 -21.76 -7.88 12.97
N GLY A 36 -20.88 -6.97 12.54
CA GLY A 36 -19.52 -6.81 13.11
C GLY A 36 -18.42 -7.75 12.58
N LYS A 37 -18.70 -8.58 11.56
CA LYS A 37 -17.70 -9.54 11.01
C LYS A 37 -16.40 -8.86 10.55
N THR A 38 -16.53 -7.83 9.72
CA THR A 38 -15.38 -7.05 9.22
C THR A 38 -14.66 -6.34 10.36
N THR A 39 -15.40 -5.90 11.38
CA THR A 39 -14.83 -5.27 12.58
C THR A 39 -13.93 -6.25 13.35
N ILE A 40 -14.37 -7.49 13.53
CA ILE A 40 -13.53 -8.53 14.17
C ILE A 40 -12.25 -8.75 13.37
N SER A 41 -12.34 -8.86 12.04
CA SER A 41 -11.15 -9.03 11.20
C SER A 41 -10.19 -7.85 11.30
N GLU A 42 -10.71 -6.62 11.36
CA GLU A 42 -9.86 -5.43 11.41
C GLU A 42 -9.20 -5.26 12.79
N PHE A 43 -9.92 -5.59 13.85
CA PHE A 43 -9.34 -5.65 15.20
C PHE A 43 -8.22 -6.68 15.29
N LEU A 44 -8.40 -7.86 14.70
CA LEU A 44 -7.36 -8.90 14.66
C LEU A 44 -6.13 -8.48 13.84
N ARG A 45 -6.30 -7.59 12.85
CA ARG A 45 -5.22 -7.04 12.03
C ARG A 45 -4.39 -6.02 12.81
N ASN A 46 -5.04 -5.16 13.58
CA ASN A 46 -4.41 -4.06 14.34
C ASN A 46 -4.57 -4.28 15.86
N SER A 47 -4.08 -5.41 16.38
CA SER A 47 -4.24 -5.76 17.80
C SER A 47 -3.42 -4.91 18.77
N ASP A 48 -2.60 -4.00 18.27
CA ASP A 48 -1.68 -3.15 19.05
C ASP A 48 -2.34 -1.89 19.63
N ASP A 49 -3.62 -1.63 19.33
CA ASP A 49 -4.42 -0.57 19.97
C ASP A 49 -5.44 -1.19 20.94
N PRO A 50 -5.08 -1.41 22.21
CA PRO A 50 -5.95 -2.05 23.19
C PRO A 50 -6.92 -1.00 23.74
N GLY A 51 -7.94 -0.68 22.96
CA GLY A 51 -9.18 -0.15 23.53
C GLY A 51 -9.85 -1.18 24.45
N ASP A 52 -11.19 -1.19 24.48
CA ASP A 52 -11.94 -2.17 25.29
C ASP A 52 -11.99 -3.58 24.65
N CYS A 53 -11.33 -3.76 23.51
CA CYS A 53 -11.23 -5.04 22.81
C CYS A 53 -9.96 -5.78 23.22
N ARG A 54 -10.06 -7.11 23.40
CA ARG A 54 -8.92 -7.92 23.86
C ARG A 54 -8.87 -9.28 23.21
N VAL A 55 -7.65 -9.70 22.88
CA VAL A 55 -7.32 -11.05 22.45
C VAL A 55 -6.61 -11.79 23.59
N THR A 56 -7.01 -13.05 23.82
CA THR A 56 -6.29 -13.95 24.73
C THR A 56 -5.79 -15.18 24.00
N TRP A 57 -4.58 -15.60 24.36
CA TRP A 57 -3.89 -16.73 23.75
C TRP A 57 -3.82 -17.89 24.74
N LYS A 58 -3.83 -19.14 24.25
CA LYS A 58 -3.61 -20.32 25.12
C LYS A 58 -2.19 -20.40 25.68
N ALA A 59 -1.22 -19.78 25.01
CA ALA A 59 0.19 -19.75 25.37
C ALA A 59 0.75 -18.35 25.03
N ALA A 60 1.94 -18.26 24.43
CA ALA A 60 2.48 -17.00 23.92
C ALA A 60 1.60 -16.37 22.83
N SER A 61 1.65 -15.04 22.73
CA SER A 61 1.10 -14.32 21.58
C SER A 61 1.81 -14.75 20.30
N GLN A 62 1.06 -14.77 19.20
CA GLN A 62 1.60 -15.10 17.88
C GLN A 62 1.24 -13.96 16.93
N GLY A 63 2.01 -13.83 15.84
CA GLY A 63 1.64 -12.93 14.76
C GLY A 63 0.29 -13.33 14.18
N VAL A 64 -0.61 -12.36 14.04
CA VAL A 64 -1.91 -12.56 13.38
C VAL A 64 -1.78 -12.07 11.95
N LEU A 65 -2.14 -12.91 10.98
CA LEU A 65 -2.26 -12.53 9.59
C LEU A 65 -3.74 -12.53 9.21
N VAL A 66 -4.24 -11.39 8.75
CA VAL A 66 -5.64 -11.23 8.35
C VAL A 66 -5.70 -11.05 6.84
N TYR A 67 -6.36 -11.98 6.16
CA TYR A 67 -6.66 -11.86 4.74
C TYR A 67 -8.02 -11.17 4.55
N ASN A 68 -8.00 -9.87 4.28
CA ASN A 68 -9.19 -9.06 3.99
C ASN A 68 -8.91 -8.11 2.80
N ARG A 69 -9.84 -7.18 2.52
CA ARG A 69 -9.66 -6.20 1.44
C ARG A 69 -8.40 -5.34 1.66
N ASN A 70 -8.16 -4.89 2.89
CA ASN A 70 -7.00 -4.05 3.23
C ASN A 70 -5.69 -4.80 2.94
N PHE A 71 -5.61 -6.08 3.31
CA PHE A 71 -4.47 -6.93 2.97
C PHE A 71 -4.23 -6.97 1.45
N VAL A 72 -5.29 -7.10 0.66
CA VAL A 72 -5.18 -7.10 -0.81
C VAL A 72 -4.69 -5.74 -1.31
N GLU A 73 -5.28 -4.64 -0.86
CA GLU A 73 -4.91 -3.29 -1.32
C GLU A 73 -3.47 -2.91 -0.97
N GLU A 74 -3.01 -3.29 0.23
CA GLU A 74 -1.65 -3.00 0.72
C GLU A 74 -0.58 -3.84 0.01
N ASN A 75 -0.88 -5.11 -0.23
CA ASN A 75 0.09 -6.06 -0.75
C ASN A 75 0.02 -6.23 -2.27
N PHE A 76 -1.08 -5.83 -2.90
CA PHE A 76 -1.33 -5.96 -4.34
C PHE A 76 -1.75 -4.60 -4.91
N SER A 77 -0.77 -3.76 -5.20
CA SER A 77 -1.01 -2.50 -5.91
C SER A 77 -1.22 -2.76 -7.40
N TYR A 78 -2.37 -2.34 -7.94
CA TYR A 78 -2.57 -2.24 -9.38
C TYR A 78 -1.90 -0.96 -9.87
N THR A 79 -0.68 -1.05 -10.39
CA THR A 79 -0.12 0.03 -11.20
C THR A 79 -0.67 -0.10 -12.62
N ASP A 80 -1.54 0.83 -13.02
CA ASP A 80 -2.18 0.89 -14.35
C ASP A 80 -1.18 0.82 -15.54
N GLU A 81 0.10 1.08 -15.30
CA GLU A 81 1.15 1.07 -16.32
C GLU A 81 1.62 -0.35 -16.72
N LEU A 82 1.34 -1.39 -15.92
CA LEU A 82 1.81 -2.75 -16.19
C LEU A 82 0.70 -3.78 -15.91
N ASN A 83 -0.23 -3.90 -16.85
CA ASN A 83 -1.22 -4.99 -16.86
C ASN A 83 -0.51 -6.35 -16.77
N GLY A 84 -0.61 -7.01 -15.61
CA GLY A 84 -0.13 -8.38 -15.39
C GLY A 84 1.07 -8.55 -14.46
N ILE A 85 1.64 -7.48 -13.89
CA ILE A 85 2.72 -7.60 -12.88
C ILE A 85 2.14 -7.34 -11.50
N PHE A 86 2.13 -8.40 -10.66
CA PHE A 86 1.77 -8.33 -9.26
C PHE A 86 3.04 -8.22 -8.42
N THR A 87 3.33 -7.03 -7.90
CA THR A 87 4.33 -6.87 -6.84
C THR A 87 3.75 -7.40 -5.53
N LEU A 88 4.51 -8.22 -4.80
CA LEU A 88 4.07 -8.84 -3.55
C LEU A 88 4.71 -8.12 -2.36
N GLY A 89 3.88 -7.54 -1.50
CA GLY A 89 4.30 -6.98 -0.21
C GLY A 89 4.48 -5.47 -0.23
N GLU A 90 4.16 -4.84 0.89
CA GLU A 90 4.17 -3.38 1.10
C GLU A 90 5.53 -2.73 0.80
N GLU A 91 6.63 -3.37 1.21
CA GLU A 91 7.98 -2.88 0.91
C GLU A 91 8.25 -2.83 -0.61
N SER A 92 7.76 -3.83 -1.35
CA SER A 92 7.96 -3.91 -2.80
C SER A 92 7.15 -2.86 -3.55
N THR A 93 5.93 -2.57 -3.07
CA THR A 93 5.03 -1.59 -3.68
C THR A 93 5.52 -0.17 -3.41
N GLU A 94 6.03 0.12 -2.21
CA GLU A 94 6.62 1.42 -1.88
C GLU A 94 7.94 1.68 -2.64
N LEU A 95 8.80 0.67 -2.75
CA LEU A 95 10.06 0.79 -3.50
C LEU A 95 9.79 1.05 -4.99
N HIS A 96 8.74 0.43 -5.54
CA HIS A 96 8.31 0.69 -6.91
C HIS A 96 7.75 2.11 -7.09
N LYS A 97 6.90 2.59 -6.18
CA LYS A 97 6.40 3.99 -6.20
C LYS A 97 7.56 4.99 -6.21
N ARG A 98 8.57 4.79 -5.35
CA ARG A 98 9.76 5.64 -5.30
C ARG A 98 10.55 5.63 -6.61
N LYS A 99 10.65 4.47 -7.25
CA LYS A 99 11.27 4.36 -8.58
C LYS A 99 10.51 5.19 -9.62
N LEU A 100 9.18 5.05 -9.66
CA LEU A 100 8.33 5.79 -10.59
C LEU A 100 8.39 7.31 -10.37
N GLU A 101 8.39 7.76 -9.11
CA GLU A 101 8.56 9.18 -8.78
C GLU A 101 9.92 9.72 -9.20
N CYS A 102 10.99 8.93 -9.04
CA CYS A 102 12.32 9.30 -9.52
C CYS A 102 12.37 9.41 -11.06
N GLU A 103 11.74 8.49 -11.78
CA GLU A 103 11.64 8.54 -13.25
C GLU A 103 10.87 9.78 -13.73
N LYS A 104 9.75 10.13 -13.08
CA LYS A 104 9.01 11.38 -13.39
C LYS A 104 9.84 12.64 -13.15
N LYS A 105 10.60 12.70 -12.04
CA LYS A 105 11.49 13.82 -11.74
C LYS A 105 12.66 13.95 -12.74
N LEU A 106 13.15 12.83 -13.27
CA LEU A 106 14.17 12.83 -14.32
C LEU A 106 13.62 13.40 -15.63
N ASP A 107 12.40 13.04 -16.01
CA ASP A 107 11.74 13.61 -17.18
C ASP A 107 11.52 15.12 -17.04
N ASP A 108 11.06 15.58 -15.88
CA ASP A 108 10.90 17.01 -15.59
C ASP A 108 12.25 17.76 -15.68
N CYS A 109 13.33 17.21 -15.12
CA CYS A 109 14.66 17.83 -15.15
C CYS A 109 15.28 17.86 -16.56
N SER A 110 15.01 16.84 -17.39
CA SER A 110 15.47 16.79 -18.79
C SER A 110 14.77 17.84 -19.67
N SER A 111 13.49 18.11 -19.40
CA SER A 111 12.72 19.13 -20.12
C SER A 111 13.23 20.54 -19.80
N VAL A 112 13.57 20.81 -18.52
CA VAL A 112 14.12 22.10 -18.07
C VAL A 112 15.52 22.34 -18.67
N SER A 113 16.36 21.31 -18.72
CA SER A 113 17.70 21.39 -19.29
C SER A 113 17.67 21.67 -20.81
N THR A 114 16.76 21.02 -21.53
CA THR A 114 16.60 21.23 -22.99
C THR A 114 16.08 22.64 -23.29
N VAL A 115 15.12 23.15 -22.51
CA VAL A 115 14.60 24.51 -22.64
C VAL A 115 15.68 25.56 -22.30
N ALA A 116 16.51 25.31 -21.29
CA ALA A 116 17.62 26.20 -20.92
C ALA A 116 18.69 26.28 -22.03
N ILE A 117 19.09 25.14 -22.59
CA ILE A 117 20.07 25.08 -23.71
C ILE A 117 19.52 25.82 -24.95
N LEU A 118 18.25 25.61 -25.29
CA LEU A 118 17.60 26.31 -26.41
C LEU A 118 17.51 27.82 -26.20
N LYS A 119 17.32 28.29 -24.95
CA LYS A 119 17.29 29.72 -24.62
C LYS A 119 18.67 30.36 -24.69
N PHE A 120 19.72 29.63 -24.32
CA PHE A 120 21.12 30.08 -24.39
C PHE A 120 21.68 30.15 -25.82
N LEU A 121 21.18 29.29 -26.72
CA LEU A 121 21.60 29.23 -28.13
C LEU A 121 20.85 30.19 -29.07
N LYS A 122 19.78 30.87 -28.61
CA LYS A 122 19.01 31.86 -29.40
C LYS A 122 19.82 33.02 -30.03
N PRO A 123 20.88 33.59 -29.41
CA PRO A 123 21.62 34.71 -30.02
C PRO A 123 22.56 34.28 -31.15
N TYR A 124 22.89 32.98 -31.25
CA TYR A 124 23.66 32.45 -32.37
C TYR A 124 22.66 31.89 -33.39
N LYS A 125 22.46 32.56 -34.53
CA LYS A 125 21.55 32.16 -35.63
C LYS A 125 21.95 30.79 -36.24
N PHE A 126 21.82 29.71 -35.49
CA PHE A 126 22.02 28.35 -35.97
C PHE A 126 20.71 27.76 -36.49
N ASN A 127 20.82 27.03 -37.60
CA ASN A 127 19.71 26.34 -38.24
C ASN A 127 19.22 25.21 -37.33
N VAL A 128 18.00 25.32 -36.81
CA VAL A 128 17.40 24.51 -35.72
C VAL A 128 17.39 23.00 -36.03
N SER A 129 17.51 22.63 -37.32
CA SER A 129 17.64 21.24 -37.79
C SER A 129 18.86 20.50 -37.21
N PHE A 130 19.97 21.18 -36.98
CA PHE A 130 21.25 20.54 -36.60
C PHE A 130 21.34 20.17 -35.10
N ILE A 131 20.65 20.91 -34.23
CA ILE A 131 20.76 20.77 -32.77
C ILE A 131 19.98 19.55 -32.27
N ARG A 132 18.84 19.22 -32.89
CA ARG A 132 18.01 18.07 -32.51
C ARG A 132 18.74 16.72 -32.66
N CYS A 133 19.71 16.63 -33.58
CA CYS A 133 20.48 15.41 -33.83
C CYS A 133 21.67 15.22 -32.87
N SER A 134 22.19 16.31 -32.29
CA SER A 134 23.38 16.26 -31.42
C SER A 134 23.04 15.99 -29.95
N VAL A 135 21.93 16.53 -29.43
CA VAL A 135 21.53 16.34 -28.02
C VAL A 135 21.08 14.89 -27.76
N LYS A 136 20.43 14.24 -28.74
CA LYS A 136 20.04 12.81 -28.64
C LYS A 136 21.25 11.86 -28.50
N ARG A 137 22.44 12.31 -28.90
CA ARG A 137 23.68 11.53 -28.84
C ARG A 137 24.42 11.66 -27.51
N ILE A 138 24.08 12.66 -26.69
CA ILE A 138 24.74 12.94 -25.40
C ILE A 138 24.01 12.22 -24.24
N CYS A 139 22.69 12.03 -24.32
CA CYS A 139 21.93 11.36 -23.26
C CYS A 139 21.92 9.82 -23.32
N HIS A 140 22.64 9.20 -24.26
CA HIS A 140 22.72 7.74 -24.44
C HIS A 140 24.13 7.16 -24.21
N ILE A 141 24.99 7.87 -23.47
CA ILE A 141 26.21 7.36 -22.86
C ILE A 141 26.07 7.57 -21.35
#